data_AF-A0A965JG09-F1
#
_entry.id   AF-A0A965JG09-F1
#
_cell.length_a   1.000
_cell.length_b   1.000
_cell.length_c   1.000
_cell.angle_alpha   90.00
_cell.angle_beta   90.00
_cell.angle_gamma   90.00
#
_symmetry.space_group_name_H-M   'P 1'
#
loop_
_entity.id
_entity.type
_entity.pdbx_description
1 polymer ?
#
loop_
_entity_poly.entity_id
_entity_poly.type
_entity_poly.pdbx_seq_one_letter_code
_entity_poly.pdbx_strand_id
1 'polypeptide(L)' 'MTRHQAEAISADLLELRNRVAHHEPIYSLDLRDLRDNIDFMLRAMCPAAADYMSSACSFADLWNEEPGRQLLIGQE' A
#
# COMPACT_ATOMS: atom_id res chain seq x y z
N MET A 1 -1.93 18.63 4.20
CA MET A 1 -0.92 18.31 3.17
C MET A 1 -0.55 19.58 2.41
N THR A 2 0.73 19.83 2.21
CA THR A 2 1.25 20.89 1.31
C THR A 2 1.53 20.31 -0.08
N ARG A 3 1.72 21.17 -1.10
CA ARG A 3 2.14 20.73 -2.44
C ARG A 3 3.42 19.88 -2.39
N HIS A 4 4.42 20.32 -1.63
CA HIS A 4 5.70 19.62 -1.51
C HIS A 4 5.56 18.23 -0.88
N GLN A 5 4.62 18.04 0.05
CA GLN A 5 4.32 16.73 0.62
C GLN A 5 3.68 15.80 -0.43
N ALA A 6 2.73 16.31 -1.22
CA ALA A 6 2.12 15.55 -2.31
C ALA A 6 3.14 15.15 -3.40
N GLU A 7 4.09 16.05 -3.69
CA GLU A 7 5.17 15.84 -4.66
C GLU A 7 6.14 14.74 -4.21
N ALA A 8 6.57 14.76 -2.94
CA ALA A 8 7.40 13.70 -2.34
C ALA A 8 6.70 12.34 -2.36
N ILE A 9 5.46 12.26 -1.84
CA ILE A 9 4.66 11.04 -1.87
C ILE A 9 4.51 10.49 -3.30
N SER A 10 4.24 11.36 -4.28
CA SER A 10 4.11 10.95 -5.68
C SER A 10 5.42 10.39 -6.27
N ALA A 11 6.58 10.88 -5.83
CA ALA A 11 7.88 10.36 -6.24
C ALA A 11 8.15 8.97 -5.65
N ASP A 12 7.90 8.78 -4.35
CA ASP A 12 8.09 7.49 -3.67
C ASP A 12 7.20 6.39 -4.27
N LEU A 13 5.93 6.72 -4.57
CA LEU A 13 5.00 5.80 -5.23
C LEU A 13 5.40 5.49 -6.69
N LEU A 14 6.00 6.45 -7.40
CA LEU A 14 6.54 6.22 -8.75
C LEU A 14 7.77 5.32 -8.70
N GLU A 15 8.67 5.47 -7.71
CA GLU A 15 9.79 4.55 -7.51
C GLU A 15 9.28 3.13 -7.24
N LEU A 16 8.38 2.96 -6.26
CA LEU A 16 7.79 1.65 -5.95
C LEU A 16 7.17 0.99 -7.19
N ARG A 17 6.37 1.74 -7.95
CA ARG A 17 5.74 1.26 -9.19
C ARG A 17 6.78 0.84 -10.24
N ASN A 18 7.88 1.58 -10.36
CA ASN A 18 8.95 1.24 -11.29
C ASN A 18 9.71 -0.01 -10.83
N ARG A 19 10.02 -0.15 -9.53
CA ARG A 19 10.68 -1.35 -8.98
C ARG A 19 9.85 -2.61 -9.22
N VAL A 20 8.55 -2.55 -8.93
CA VAL A 20 7.60 -3.64 -9.22
C VAL A 20 7.56 -3.98 -10.71
N ALA A 21 7.52 -2.98 -11.59
CA ALA A 21 7.48 -3.18 -13.05
C ALA A 21 8.76 -3.80 -13.63
N HIS A 22 9.92 -3.59 -13.00
CA HIS A 22 11.20 -4.18 -13.40
C HIS A 22 11.58 -5.43 -12.59
N HIS A 23 10.66 -5.95 -11.75
CA HIS A 23 10.90 -7.08 -10.84
C HIS A 23 12.06 -6.87 -9.85
N GLU A 24 12.33 -5.62 -9.48
CA GLU A 24 13.35 -5.29 -8.48
C GLU A 24 12.86 -5.61 -7.06
N PRO A 25 13.75 -5.96 -6.11
CA PRO A 25 13.36 -6.23 -4.73
C PRO A 25 12.74 -5.00 -4.04
N ILE A 26 11.63 -5.21 -3.33
CA ILE A 26 10.94 -4.17 -2.55
C ILE A 26 10.89 -4.43 -1.03
N TYR A 27 11.32 -5.62 -0.57
CA TYR A 27 11.24 -6.02 0.85
C TYR A 27 12.13 -5.20 1.81
N SER A 28 13.04 -4.38 1.27
CA SER A 28 13.88 -3.45 2.05
C SER A 28 13.26 -2.07 2.22
N LEU A 29 12.09 -1.81 1.63
CA LEU A 29 11.36 -0.55 1.74
C LEU A 29 10.39 -0.60 2.92
N ASP A 30 9.99 0.56 3.45
CA ASP A 30 8.87 0.61 4.39
C ASP A 30 7.54 0.44 3.63
N LEU A 31 7.14 -0.82 3.45
CA LEU A 31 5.92 -1.19 2.74
C LEU A 31 4.65 -0.74 3.47
N ARG A 32 4.71 -0.40 4.77
CA ARG A 32 3.56 0.13 5.49
C ARG A 32 3.37 1.60 5.16
N ASP A 33 4.41 2.42 5.30
CA ASP A 33 4.34 3.85 4.97
C ASP A 33 3.98 4.05 3.48
N LEU A 34 4.52 3.21 2.59
CA LEU A 34 4.14 3.20 1.17
C LEU A 34 2.66 2.83 0.95
N ARG A 35 2.11 1.88 1.72
CA ARG A 35 0.69 1.51 1.64
C ARG A 35 -0.22 2.63 2.15
N ASP A 36 0.12 3.23 3.29
CA ASP A 36 -0.65 4.34 3.87
C ASP A 36 -0.65 5.56 2.93
N ASN A 37 0.48 5.82 2.26
CA ASN A 37 0.61 6.83 1.20
C ASN A 37 -0.28 6.54 -0.03
N ILE A 38 -0.36 5.27 -0.48
CA ILE A 38 -1.28 4.87 -1.57
C ILE A 38 -2.73 5.12 -1.15
N ASP A 39 -3.14 4.62 0.02
CA ASP A 39 -4.53 4.73 0.48
C ASP A 39 -4.93 6.19 0.73
N PHE A 40 -4.01 7.02 1.25
CA PHE A 40 -4.20 8.46 1.36
C PHE A 40 -4.41 9.13 -0.02
N MET A 41 -3.55 8.85 -0.99
CA MET A 41 -3.65 9.43 -2.34
C MET A 41 -4.91 8.97 -3.09
N LEU A 42 -5.27 7.68 -2.99
CA LEU A 42 -6.51 7.14 -3.55
C LEU A 42 -7.74 7.81 -2.91
N ARG A 43 -7.80 7.94 -1.58
CA ARG A 43 -8.90 8.65 -0.88
C ARG A 43 -9.01 10.10 -1.32
N ALA A 44 -7.89 10.79 -1.55
CA ALA A 44 -7.86 12.18 -2.00
C ALA A 44 -8.31 12.35 -3.46
N MET A 45 -8.05 11.38 -4.34
CA MET A 45 -8.40 11.43 -5.76
C MET A 45 -9.81 10.89 -6.06
N CYS A 46 -10.18 9.75 -5.46
CA CYS A 46 -11.45 9.08 -5.65
C CYS A 46 -11.77 8.15 -4.46
N PRO A 47 -12.56 8.60 -3.47
CA PRO A 47 -12.93 7.79 -2.31
C PRO A 47 -13.49 6.41 -2.67
N ALA A 48 -14.38 6.33 -3.68
CA ALA A 48 -14.97 5.06 -4.11
C ALA A 48 -13.93 4.06 -4.68
N ALA A 49 -12.85 4.54 -5.29
CA ALA A 49 -11.76 3.69 -5.74
C ALA A 49 -10.88 3.20 -4.57
N ALA A 50 -10.70 4.03 -3.54
CA ALA A 50 -10.02 3.64 -2.31
C ALA A 50 -10.83 2.59 -1.54
N ASP A 51 -12.15 2.76 -1.41
CA ASP A 51 -13.05 1.81 -0.77
C ASP A 51 -13.05 0.47 -1.52
N TYR A 52 -13.14 0.50 -2.85
CA TYR A 52 -13.00 -0.69 -3.70
C TYR A 52 -11.65 -1.38 -3.46
N MET A 53 -10.53 -0.66 -3.57
CA MET A 53 -9.19 -1.23 -3.37
C MET A 53 -9.01 -1.82 -1.97
N SER A 54 -9.55 -1.17 -0.93
CA SER A 54 -9.53 -1.70 0.43
C SER A 54 -10.32 -3.00 0.55
N SER A 55 -11.49 -3.09 -0.11
CA SER A 55 -12.34 -4.30 -0.10
C SER A 55 -11.82 -5.44 -0.99
N ALA A 56 -11.09 -5.12 -2.05
CA ALA A 56 -10.55 -6.09 -3.01
C ALA A 56 -9.17 -6.64 -2.61
N CYS A 57 -8.53 -6.07 -1.58
CA CYS A 57 -7.21 -6.49 -1.11
C CYS A 57 -7.31 -7.69 -0.16
N SER A 58 -7.72 -8.85 -0.68
CA SER A 58 -7.86 -10.11 0.09
C SER A 58 -6.53 -10.76 0.50
N PHE A 59 -5.39 -10.06 0.37
CA PHE A 59 -4.08 -10.63 0.68
C PHE A 59 -3.96 -11.00 2.17
N ALA A 60 -4.48 -10.17 3.07
CA ALA A 60 -4.47 -10.46 4.50
C ALA A 60 -5.32 -11.70 4.84
N ASP A 61 -6.49 -11.84 4.21
CA ASP A 61 -7.38 -12.99 4.42
C ASP A 61 -6.70 -14.28 3.89
N LEU A 62 -6.25 -14.27 2.63
CA LEU A 62 -5.53 -15.40 2.01
C LEU A 62 -4.25 -15.80 2.77
N TRP A 63 -3.54 -14.82 3.36
CA TRP A 63 -2.35 -15.08 4.18
C TRP A 63 -2.69 -15.76 5.52
N ASN A 64 -3.89 -15.52 6.04
CA ASN A 64 -4.36 -16.00 7.34
C ASN A 64 -5.21 -17.29 7.25
N GLU A 65 -5.65 -17.69 6.05
CA GLU A 65 -6.57 -18.81 5.81
C GLU A 65 -5.95 -20.21 5.98
N GLU A 66 -4.61 -20.36 5.96
CA GLU A 66 -3.92 -21.66 5.97
C GLU A 66 -2.87 -21.85 7.09
N PRO A 67 -2.49 -23.11 7.46
CA PRO A 67 -2.78 -23.52 8.83
C PRO A 67 -1.65 -23.26 9.85
N GLY A 68 -1.70 -22.08 10.46
CA GLY A 68 -0.86 -21.70 11.61
C GLY A 68 -1.35 -20.45 12.36
N ARG A 69 -2.26 -19.68 11.76
CA ARG A 69 -2.79 -18.38 12.25
C ARG A 69 -1.70 -17.33 12.50
N GLN A 70 -0.91 -17.05 11.47
CA GLN A 70 -0.03 -15.90 11.45
C GLN A 70 -0.80 -14.59 11.63
N LEU A 71 -0.12 -13.68 12.32
CA LEU A 71 -0.41 -12.26 12.57
C LEU A 71 1.00 -11.60 12.64
N LEU A 72 1.27 -10.30 12.45
CA LEU A 72 0.46 -9.08 12.46
C LEU A 72 1.01 -8.07 11.44
N ILE A 73 0.15 -7.25 10.82
CA ILE A 73 0.42 -5.81 10.64
C ILE A 73 -0.75 -5.03 11.24
N GLY A 74 -0.62 -4.65 12.51
CA GLY A 74 -1.50 -3.68 13.18
C GLY A 74 -2.68 -4.20 13.99
N GLN A 75 -2.88 -5.52 14.16
CA GLN A 75 -4.03 -6.02 14.92
C GLN A 75 -3.79 -5.95 16.44
N GLU A 76 -4.70 -5.30 17.15
CA GLU A 76 -5.80 -6.07 17.75
C GLU A 76 -6.94 -6.19 16.72
#